data_AF-A0A3D2MHQ1-F1
#
_entry.id   AF-A0A3D2MHQ1-F1
#
_cell.length_a   1.000
_cell.length_b   1.000
_cell.length_c   1.000
_cell.angle_alpha   90.00
_cell.angle_beta   90.00
_cell.angle_gamma   90.00
#
_symmetry.space_group_name_H-M   'P 1'
#
loop_
_entity.id
_entity.type
_entity.pdbx_description
1 polymer ?
#
loop_
_entity_poly.entity_id
_entity_poly.type
_entity_poly.pdbx_seq_one_letter_code
_entity_poly.pdbx_strand_id
1 'polypeptide(L)'
;MAQRSVFTQTTQPKEDHTTTRYRWMNRFFTNDVSPDNYPIIKLQRRAIWIGLALILQAANEIPHDRYLPYLNPFGSLIPFALIAGSFIAMAMAFRPTSLKQQTLRGHPRRWQRIMLIMMLFVTIIGCIYFIYCIILGFLPPEFSNDGTSLDTNAAILLLQGRNPYTDSNMLDVARHFSIQPNWTTPLQKGQFANRVEYPSMVDLQRVLNTDLKKGTAPEFESKVSYPALSFLTLVPFAYFNDMNVVPFYLLSYLLLIYIAWKVVRPEMRIWALLFGMANVSMWSSTAGANLDIFYTLLIVLVWLLRDKRWSSALFLG
;
A
#
# COMPACT_ATOMS: atom_id res chain seq x y z
N MET A 1 37.34 73.67 -19.09
CA MET A 1 37.48 72.20 -19.13
C MET A 1 37.03 71.64 -17.79
N ALA A 2 35.83 71.07 -17.73
CA ALA A 2 35.29 70.48 -16.51
C ALA A 2 35.10 68.97 -16.75
N GLN A 3 35.87 68.16 -16.02
CA GLN A 3 35.93 66.71 -16.14
C GLN A 3 34.78 66.11 -15.34
N ARG A 4 33.75 65.57 -16.01
CA ARG A 4 32.66 64.81 -15.38
C ARG A 4 33.19 63.43 -14.98
N SER A 5 33.31 63.19 -13.68
CA SER A 5 33.51 61.85 -13.12
C SER A 5 32.20 61.06 -13.21
N VAL A 6 32.22 59.98 -14.00
CA VAL A 6 31.13 59.00 -14.06
C VAL A 6 31.39 57.99 -12.96
N PHE A 7 30.58 58.03 -11.90
CA PHE A 7 30.57 56.98 -10.89
C PHE A 7 29.91 55.73 -11.48
N THR A 8 30.71 54.70 -11.73
CA THR A 8 30.25 53.36 -12.07
C THR A 8 29.62 52.76 -10.82
N GLN A 9 28.29 52.81 -10.74
CA GLN A 9 27.53 52.19 -9.67
C GLN A 9 27.51 50.67 -9.92
N THR A 10 28.49 49.96 -9.36
CA THR A 10 28.54 48.50 -9.34
C THR A 10 27.36 48.01 -8.51
N THR A 11 26.31 47.54 -9.17
CA THR A 11 25.20 46.84 -8.53
C THR A 11 25.75 45.55 -7.94
N GLN A 12 25.95 45.52 -6.63
CA GLN A 12 26.23 44.28 -5.92
C GLN A 12 25.06 43.30 -6.20
N PRO A 13 25.35 42.06 -6.63
CA PRO A 13 24.33 41.04 -6.69
C PRO A 13 23.85 40.80 -5.26
N LYS A 14 22.59 41.12 -5.00
CA LYS A 14 21.93 40.85 -3.74
C LYS A 14 21.93 39.32 -3.60
N GLU A 15 22.85 38.77 -2.80
CA GLU A 15 22.87 37.34 -2.49
C GLU A 15 21.55 37.00 -1.81
N ASP A 16 20.66 36.37 -2.58
CA ASP A 16 19.37 35.91 -2.12
C ASP A 16 19.60 34.72 -1.17
N HIS A 17 19.83 35.00 0.13
CA HIS A 17 19.95 34.01 1.20
C HIS A 17 18.74 33.04 1.30
N THR A 18 17.68 33.30 0.54
CA THR A 18 16.53 32.40 0.39
C THR A 18 16.82 31.17 -0.48
N THR A 19 17.86 31.20 -1.33
CA THR A 19 18.18 30.13 -2.30
C THR A 19 18.83 28.89 -1.67
N THR A 20 19.60 29.04 -0.60
CA THR A 20 20.26 27.90 0.08
C THR A 20 19.26 27.00 0.82
N ARG A 21 18.19 27.57 1.40
CA ARG A 21 17.23 26.82 2.24
C ARG A 21 16.39 25.79 1.49
N TYR A 22 16.26 25.92 0.16
CA TYR A 22 15.39 25.04 -0.65
C TYR A 22 16.13 24.21 -1.71
N ARG A 23 17.47 24.13 -1.63
CA ARG A 23 18.29 23.43 -2.65
C ARG A 23 17.92 21.94 -2.80
N TRP A 24 17.41 21.30 -1.74
CA TRP A 24 16.94 19.91 -1.78
C TRP A 24 15.64 19.73 -2.57
N MET A 25 14.79 20.75 -2.64
CA MET A 25 13.51 20.70 -3.38
C MET A 25 13.72 20.57 -4.89
N ASN A 26 14.88 21.02 -5.40
CA ASN A 26 15.27 20.90 -6.79
C ASN A 26 15.41 19.44 -7.25
N ARG A 27 15.50 18.48 -6.31
CA ARG A 27 15.45 17.05 -6.63
C ARG A 27 14.04 16.59 -7.03
N PHE A 28 13.01 17.25 -6.51
CA PHE A 28 11.61 16.90 -6.73
C PHE A 28 10.91 17.79 -7.75
N PHE A 29 11.30 19.06 -7.84
CA PHE A 29 10.74 20.02 -8.78
C PHE A 29 11.81 20.52 -9.73
N THR A 30 11.52 20.52 -11.04
CA THR A 30 12.43 21.13 -12.01
C THR A 30 12.37 22.65 -11.89
N ASN A 31 13.54 23.29 -11.94
CA ASN A 31 13.65 24.74 -11.96
C ASN A 31 13.60 25.30 -13.38
N ASP A 32 13.84 24.45 -14.38
CA ASP A 32 13.75 24.87 -15.78
C ASP A 32 12.28 24.95 -16.21
N VAL A 33 11.86 26.16 -16.55
CA VAL A 33 10.50 26.50 -16.97
C VAL A 33 10.42 26.65 -18.49
N SER A 34 11.42 26.15 -19.23
CA SER A 34 11.41 26.08 -20.68
C SER A 34 10.20 25.27 -21.19
N PRO A 35 9.67 25.60 -22.38
CA PRO A 35 8.56 24.86 -22.98
C PRO A 35 8.79 23.35 -23.09
N ASP A 36 10.05 22.94 -23.30
CA ASP A 36 10.44 21.53 -23.42
C ASP A 36 10.22 20.73 -22.13
N ASN A 37 10.29 21.41 -20.97
CA ASN A 37 10.10 20.81 -19.65
C ASN A 37 8.65 20.84 -19.15
N TYR A 38 7.70 21.39 -19.90
CA TYR A 38 6.28 21.45 -19.52
C TYR A 38 5.66 20.07 -19.20
N PRO A 39 5.95 18.99 -19.95
CA PRO A 39 5.44 17.66 -19.60
C PRO A 39 5.91 17.19 -18.21
N ILE A 40 7.17 17.46 -17.85
CA ILE A 40 7.75 17.05 -16.57
C ILE A 40 7.14 17.86 -15.43
N ILE A 41 7.03 19.18 -15.57
CA ILE A 41 6.36 20.04 -14.58
C ILE A 41 4.92 19.56 -14.34
N LYS A 42 4.21 19.17 -15.41
CA LYS A 42 2.84 18.64 -15.29
C LYS A 42 2.82 17.33 -14.49
N LEU A 43 3.75 16.41 -14.76
CA LEU A 43 3.86 15.16 -14.00
C LEU A 43 4.19 15.41 -12.52
N GLN A 44 5.12 16.31 -12.21
CA GLN A 44 5.46 16.69 -10.84
C GLN A 44 4.27 17.31 -10.10
N ARG A 45 3.40 18.06 -10.77
CA ARG A 45 2.17 18.60 -10.17
C ARG A 45 1.13 17.51 -9.89
N ARG A 46 1.00 16.53 -10.79
CA ARG A 46 0.13 15.35 -10.60
C ARG A 46 0.64 14.47 -9.46
N ALA A 47 1.96 14.34 -9.35
CA ALA A 47 2.62 13.65 -8.25
C ALA A 47 2.22 14.20 -6.88
N ILE A 48 2.00 15.51 -6.74
CA ILE A 48 1.51 16.08 -5.48
C ILE A 48 0.12 15.57 -5.11
N TRP A 49 -0.77 15.44 -6.09
CA TRP A 49 -2.11 14.90 -5.87
C TRP A 49 -2.09 13.41 -5.50
N ILE A 50 -1.20 12.63 -6.13
CA ILE A 50 -0.94 11.24 -5.74
C ILE A 50 -0.41 11.19 -4.29
N GLY A 51 0.52 12.08 -3.93
CA GLY A 51 1.03 12.19 -2.57
C GLY A 51 -0.07 12.51 -1.54
N LEU A 52 -0.98 13.44 -1.86
CA LEU A 52 -2.13 13.72 -1.00
C LEU A 52 -3.00 12.46 -0.82
N ALA A 53 -3.26 11.72 -1.90
CA ALA A 53 -4.02 10.47 -1.83
C ALA A 53 -3.36 9.45 -0.88
N LEU A 54 -2.03 9.31 -0.94
CA LEU A 54 -1.26 8.42 -0.06
C LEU A 54 -1.25 8.89 1.39
N ILE A 55 -1.13 10.20 1.66
CA ILE A 55 -1.22 10.75 3.01
C ILE A 55 -2.58 10.43 3.63
N LEU A 56 -3.67 10.59 2.88
CA LEU A 56 -5.02 10.30 3.35
C LEU A 56 -5.23 8.80 3.63
N GLN A 57 -4.68 7.93 2.79
CA GLN A 57 -4.71 6.48 3.04
C GLN A 57 -3.87 6.09 4.25
N ALA A 58 -2.66 6.65 4.40
CA ALA A 58 -1.82 6.42 5.58
C ALA A 58 -2.51 6.88 6.88
N ALA A 59 -3.27 7.98 6.84
CA ALA A 59 -4.08 8.41 7.98
C ALA A 59 -5.24 7.45 8.28
N ASN A 60 -5.77 6.76 7.27
CA ASN A 60 -6.84 5.77 7.41
C ASN A 60 -6.37 4.46 8.07
N GLU A 61 -5.07 4.16 8.00
CA GLU A 61 -4.47 2.99 8.66
C GLU A 61 -4.36 3.13 10.19
N ILE A 62 -4.54 4.33 10.74
CA ILE A 62 -4.39 4.54 12.18
C ILE A 62 -5.62 3.91 12.89
N PRO A 63 -5.43 3.06 13.92
CA PRO A 63 -6.55 2.45 14.64
C PRO A 63 -7.45 3.50 15.30
N HIS A 64 -8.70 3.60 14.85
CA HIS A 64 -9.63 4.68 15.21
C HIS A 64 -10.01 4.69 16.69
N ASP A 65 -9.96 3.53 17.32
CA ASP A 65 -10.13 3.31 18.76
C ASP A 65 -9.09 4.06 19.60
N ARG A 66 -7.88 4.30 19.08
CA ARG A 66 -6.79 4.94 19.82
C ARG A 66 -6.91 6.45 19.99
N TYR A 67 -7.54 7.16 19.06
CA TYR A 67 -7.54 8.63 19.07
C TYR A 67 -8.93 9.28 19.10
N LEU A 68 -10.02 8.52 18.89
CA LEU A 68 -11.38 9.06 18.90
C LEU A 68 -12.39 8.17 19.64
N PRO A 69 -12.15 7.77 20.91
CA PRO A 69 -13.11 6.99 21.68
C PRO A 69 -14.45 7.71 21.91
N TYR A 70 -14.50 9.04 21.68
CA TYR A 70 -15.67 9.88 21.99
C TYR A 70 -16.65 10.08 20.83
N LEU A 71 -16.33 9.66 19.59
CA LEU A 71 -17.19 9.92 18.43
C LEU A 71 -18.30 8.87 18.19
N ASN A 72 -18.30 7.75 18.94
CA ASN A 72 -19.30 6.68 18.85
C ASN A 72 -19.72 6.37 17.38
N PRO A 73 -20.99 6.37 16.92
CA PRO A 73 -21.34 5.90 15.56
C PRO A 73 -20.76 6.76 14.44
N PHE A 74 -20.36 8.00 14.72
CA PHE A 74 -19.76 8.92 13.74
C PHE A 74 -18.29 8.64 13.46
N GLY A 75 -17.64 7.76 14.24
CA GLY A 75 -16.26 7.34 13.98
C GLY A 75 -16.06 6.79 12.56
N SER A 76 -17.10 6.14 12.01
CA SER A 76 -17.11 5.59 10.64
C SER A 76 -17.08 6.65 9.52
N LEU A 77 -17.46 7.90 9.80
CA LEU A 77 -17.44 8.98 8.80
C LEU A 77 -16.03 9.44 8.44
N ILE A 78 -15.06 9.23 9.34
CA ILE A 78 -13.67 9.64 9.13
C ILE A 78 -12.99 8.75 8.08
N PRO A 79 -12.97 7.41 8.22
CA PRO A 79 -12.49 6.53 7.16
C PRO A 79 -13.15 6.83 5.82
N PHE A 80 -14.47 7.01 5.83
CA PHE A 80 -15.22 7.36 4.62
C PHE A 80 -14.72 8.65 3.98
N ALA A 81 -14.55 9.72 4.75
CA ALA A 81 -14.04 11.01 4.27
C ALA A 81 -12.59 10.92 3.78
N LEU A 82 -11.73 10.16 4.46
CA LEU A 82 -10.33 9.95 4.06
C LEU A 82 -10.24 9.19 2.74
N ILE A 83 -10.99 8.09 2.61
CA ILE A 83 -11.07 7.30 1.37
C ILE A 83 -11.65 8.15 0.23
N ALA A 84 -12.76 8.84 0.45
CA ALA A 84 -13.36 9.72 -0.55
C ALA A 84 -12.39 10.85 -0.97
N GLY A 85 -11.71 11.47 -0.01
CA GLY A 85 -10.68 12.48 -0.27
C GLY A 85 -9.51 11.92 -1.08
N SER A 86 -9.09 10.68 -0.80
CA SER A 86 -8.05 9.99 -1.57
C SER A 86 -8.47 9.74 -3.02
N PHE A 87 -9.71 9.30 -3.25
CA PHE A 87 -10.27 9.16 -4.60
C PHE A 87 -10.35 10.50 -5.34
N ILE A 88 -10.79 11.57 -4.68
CA ILE A 88 -10.84 12.91 -5.27
C ILE A 88 -9.43 13.38 -5.63
N ALA A 89 -8.44 13.18 -4.75
CA ALA A 89 -7.05 13.52 -5.02
C ALA A 89 -6.52 12.73 -6.23
N MET A 90 -6.82 11.43 -6.32
CA MET A 90 -6.45 10.60 -7.47
C MET A 90 -7.11 11.08 -8.78
N ALA A 91 -8.41 11.40 -8.74
CA ALA A 91 -9.13 11.96 -9.89
C ALA A 91 -8.51 13.30 -10.35
N MET A 92 -8.08 14.14 -9.41
CA MET A 92 -7.38 15.39 -9.69
C MET A 92 -5.99 15.18 -10.29
N ALA A 93 -5.29 14.10 -9.92
CA ALA A 93 -4.03 13.71 -10.54
C ALA A 93 -4.20 13.34 -12.03
N PHE A 94 -5.32 12.68 -12.38
CA PHE A 94 -5.59 12.30 -13.77
C PHE A 94 -6.20 13.41 -14.62
N ARG A 95 -6.84 14.41 -14.01
CA ARG A 95 -7.52 15.50 -14.72
C ARG A 95 -6.59 16.19 -15.75
N PRO A 96 -7.04 16.38 -17.00
CA PRO A 96 -6.29 17.17 -17.97
C PRO A 96 -6.35 18.66 -17.58
N THR A 97 -5.20 19.26 -17.28
CA THR A 97 -5.10 20.69 -16.99
C THR A 97 -4.71 21.45 -18.25
N SER A 98 -5.42 22.55 -18.56
CA SER A 98 -5.08 23.48 -19.64
C SER A 98 -3.75 24.19 -19.35
N LEU A 99 -2.80 24.07 -20.28
CA LEU A 99 -1.42 24.52 -20.14
C LEU A 99 -1.24 26.05 -20.11
N LYS A 100 -2.19 26.83 -20.66
CA LYS A 100 -1.94 28.23 -21.06
C LYS A 100 -1.78 29.26 -19.93
N GLN A 101 -2.26 28.99 -18.71
CA GLN A 101 -2.27 30.01 -17.62
C GLN A 101 -1.37 29.70 -16.42
N GLN A 102 -0.79 28.50 -16.32
CA GLN A 102 -0.11 28.07 -15.09
C GLN A 102 1.39 27.81 -15.22
N THR A 103 1.97 27.94 -16.41
CA THR A 103 3.40 27.71 -16.69
C THR A 103 4.28 28.94 -16.45
N LEU A 104 3.69 30.13 -16.29
CA LEU A 104 4.45 31.37 -16.03
C LEU A 104 5.01 31.49 -14.59
N ARG A 105 4.66 30.58 -13.67
CA ARG A 105 5.18 30.60 -12.30
C ARG A 105 6.23 29.51 -12.14
N GLY A 106 7.50 29.89 -12.23
CA GLY A 106 8.66 28.98 -12.14
C GLY A 106 8.96 28.35 -10.78
N HIS A 107 8.13 28.60 -9.75
CA HIS A 107 8.37 28.08 -8.40
C HIS A 107 7.19 27.24 -7.88
N PRO A 108 7.45 26.17 -7.11
CA PRO A 108 6.39 25.37 -6.50
C PRO A 108 5.60 26.23 -5.52
N ARG A 109 4.26 26.13 -5.60
CA ARG A 109 3.34 26.85 -4.71
C ARG A 109 3.54 26.38 -3.27
N ARG A 110 3.26 27.25 -2.27
CA ARG A 110 3.40 26.94 -0.84
C ARG A 110 2.76 25.59 -0.45
N TRP A 111 1.55 25.33 -0.94
CA TRP A 111 0.84 24.07 -0.67
C TRP A 111 1.58 22.83 -1.19
N GLN A 112 2.24 22.91 -2.36
CA GLN A 112 3.01 21.79 -2.93
C GLN A 112 4.23 21.46 -2.06
N ARG A 113 4.83 22.49 -1.46
CA ARG A 113 5.94 22.32 -0.51
C ARG A 113 5.48 21.63 0.76
N ILE A 114 4.34 22.07 1.30
CA ILE A 114 3.73 21.44 2.49
C ILE A 114 3.43 19.97 2.21
N MET A 115 2.82 19.65 1.07
CA MET A 115 2.52 18.27 0.69
C MET A 115 3.77 17.41 0.54
N LEU A 116 4.83 17.92 -0.08
CA LEU A 116 6.11 17.20 -0.18
C LEU A 116 6.70 16.93 1.22
N ILE A 117 6.65 17.90 2.13
CA ILE A 117 7.12 17.72 3.51
C ILE A 117 6.28 16.66 4.24
N MET A 118 4.95 16.71 4.11
CA MET A 118 4.07 15.68 4.71
C MET A 118 4.37 14.29 4.14
N MET A 119 4.61 14.17 2.83
CA MET A 119 5.03 12.92 2.20
C MET A 119 6.36 12.39 2.75
N LEU A 120 7.32 13.27 3.00
CA LEU A 120 8.59 12.88 3.63
C LEU A 120 8.39 12.36 5.06
N PHE A 121 7.46 12.94 5.83
CA PHE A 121 7.10 12.40 7.14
C PHE A 121 6.44 11.02 7.04
N VAL A 122 5.49 10.83 6.11
CA VAL A 122 4.87 9.53 5.88
C VAL A 122 5.89 8.48 5.41
N THR A 123 6.90 8.90 4.64
CA THR A 123 8.01 8.02 4.23
C THR A 123 8.79 7.46 5.42
N ILE A 124 8.92 8.20 6.53
CA ILE A 124 9.57 7.71 7.75
C ILE A 124 8.78 6.50 8.30
N ILE A 125 7.45 6.59 8.31
CA ILE A 125 6.58 5.49 8.74
C ILE A 125 6.79 4.27 7.84
N GLY A 126 6.81 4.46 6.51
CA GLY A 126 7.09 3.37 5.58
C GLY A 126 8.47 2.73 5.75
N CYS A 127 9.52 3.53 6.05
CA CYS A 127 10.84 2.99 6.40
C CYS A 127 10.81 2.13 7.66
N ILE A 128 10.03 2.53 8.68
CA ILE A 128 9.84 1.72 9.90
C ILE A 128 9.18 0.40 9.54
N TYR A 129 8.11 0.42 8.74
CA TYR A 129 7.48 -0.82 8.28
C TYR A 129 8.40 -1.69 7.42
N PHE A 130 9.24 -1.10 6.57
CA PHE A 130 10.23 -1.84 5.80
C PHE A 130 11.18 -2.62 6.70
N ILE A 131 11.73 -1.97 7.74
CA ILE A 131 12.57 -2.62 8.75
C ILE A 131 11.77 -3.69 9.50
N TYR A 132 10.54 -3.40 9.87
CA TYR A 132 9.65 -4.35 10.54
C TYR A 132 9.38 -5.60 9.68
N CYS A 133 9.14 -5.46 8.37
CA CYS A 133 8.99 -6.58 7.44
C CYS A 133 10.26 -7.43 7.33
N ILE A 134 11.44 -6.81 7.34
CA ILE A 134 12.71 -7.54 7.38
C ILE A 134 12.79 -8.39 8.64
N ILE A 135 12.48 -7.80 9.81
CA ILE A 135 12.49 -8.52 11.09
C ILE A 135 11.49 -9.67 11.07
N LEU A 136 10.25 -9.43 10.64
CA LEU A 136 9.22 -10.46 10.50
C LEU A 136 9.64 -11.60 9.57
N GLY A 137 10.41 -11.30 8.53
CA GLY A 137 10.94 -12.31 7.61
C GLY A 137 11.89 -13.33 8.25
N PHE A 138 12.40 -13.07 9.46
CA PHE A 138 13.27 -13.98 10.21
C PHE A 138 12.60 -14.55 11.48
N LEU A 139 11.38 -14.11 11.80
CA LEU A 139 10.60 -14.62 12.92
C LEU A 139 9.74 -15.81 12.50
N PRO A 140 9.28 -16.65 13.46
CA PRO A 140 8.29 -17.67 13.17
C PRO A 140 7.04 -17.07 12.50
N PRO A 141 6.44 -17.76 11.52
CA PRO A 141 5.27 -17.25 10.82
C PRO A 141 4.08 -17.10 11.78
N GLU A 142 3.41 -15.96 11.70
CA GLU A 142 2.18 -15.68 12.43
C GLU A 142 1.04 -15.48 11.42
N PHE A 143 -0.01 -16.29 11.54
CA PHE A 143 -1.16 -16.21 10.66
C PHE A 143 -2.22 -15.31 11.26
N SER A 144 -2.31 -14.07 10.77
CA SER A 144 -3.21 -13.04 11.31
C SER A 144 -4.50 -12.85 10.52
N ASN A 145 -4.75 -13.69 9.50
CA ASN A 145 -5.97 -13.70 8.72
C ASN A 145 -6.30 -15.12 8.18
N ASP A 146 -7.56 -15.34 7.85
CA ASP A 146 -8.09 -16.61 7.35
C ASP A 146 -7.65 -16.90 5.92
N GLY A 147 -7.49 -15.89 5.07
CA GLY A 147 -7.00 -16.09 3.71
C GLY A 147 -5.63 -16.74 3.64
N THR A 148 -4.64 -16.16 4.30
CA THR A 148 -3.26 -16.68 4.31
C THR A 148 -3.19 -18.04 4.99
N SER A 149 -3.99 -18.27 6.05
CA SER A 149 -3.97 -19.55 6.76
C SER A 149 -4.71 -20.67 6.03
N LEU A 150 -5.85 -20.39 5.41
CA LEU A 150 -6.57 -21.35 4.56
C LEU A 150 -5.78 -21.68 3.30
N ASP A 151 -5.13 -20.70 2.66
CA ASP A 151 -4.27 -20.94 1.49
C ASP A 151 -3.01 -21.73 1.87
N THR A 152 -2.43 -21.46 3.04
CA THR A 152 -1.31 -22.26 3.55
C THR A 152 -1.73 -23.70 3.82
N ASN A 153 -2.88 -23.90 4.48
CA ASN A 153 -3.44 -25.23 4.69
C ASN A 153 -3.73 -25.95 3.37
N ALA A 154 -4.26 -25.22 2.38
CA ALA A 154 -4.53 -25.75 1.04
C ALA A 154 -3.25 -26.24 0.34
N ALA A 155 -2.15 -25.49 0.46
CA ALA A 155 -0.84 -25.90 -0.04
C ALA A 155 -0.33 -27.18 0.64
N ILE A 156 -0.48 -27.30 1.97
CA ILE A 156 -0.15 -28.54 2.70
C ILE A 156 -0.99 -29.71 2.19
N LEU A 157 -2.31 -29.53 2.09
CA LEU A 157 -3.23 -30.58 1.63
C LEU A 157 -2.87 -31.06 0.22
N LEU A 158 -2.53 -30.14 -0.68
CA LEU A 158 -2.07 -30.49 -2.03
C LEU A 158 -0.82 -31.39 -1.99
N LEU A 159 0.17 -31.03 -1.16
CA LEU A 159 1.40 -31.81 -1.00
C LEU A 159 1.14 -33.20 -0.38
N GLN A 160 0.07 -33.34 0.41
CA GLN A 160 -0.40 -34.62 0.95
C GLN A 160 -1.22 -35.45 -0.06
N GLY A 161 -1.44 -34.95 -1.29
CA GLY A 161 -2.27 -35.61 -2.29
C GLY A 161 -3.77 -35.49 -2.03
N ARG A 162 -4.19 -34.57 -1.15
CA ARG A 162 -5.59 -34.30 -0.81
C ARG A 162 -6.13 -33.16 -1.67
N ASN A 163 -7.45 -33.08 -1.80
CA ASN A 163 -8.09 -32.00 -2.57
C ASN A 163 -8.35 -30.78 -1.66
N PRO A 164 -7.63 -29.65 -1.86
CA PRO A 164 -7.74 -28.49 -0.96
C PRO A 164 -9.14 -27.87 -0.90
N TYR A 165 -9.91 -27.96 -1.98
CA TYR A 165 -11.25 -27.36 -2.06
C TYR A 165 -12.30 -28.13 -1.28
N THR A 166 -12.13 -29.44 -1.12
CA THR A 166 -13.05 -30.28 -0.34
C THR A 166 -12.58 -30.46 1.08
N ASP A 167 -11.27 -30.61 1.26
CA ASP A 167 -10.68 -31.14 2.49
C ASP A 167 -10.22 -30.06 3.46
N SER A 168 -10.09 -28.80 3.02
CA SER A 168 -9.79 -27.69 3.92
C SER A 168 -10.97 -27.41 4.87
N ASN A 169 -10.63 -27.10 6.12
CA ASN A 169 -11.56 -26.85 7.21
C ASN A 169 -10.91 -25.95 8.27
N MET A 170 -11.62 -24.91 8.73
CA MET A 170 -11.13 -23.98 9.75
C MET A 170 -10.72 -24.67 11.05
N LEU A 171 -11.38 -25.76 11.45
CA LEU A 171 -11.00 -26.47 12.68
C LEU A 171 -9.62 -27.09 12.60
N ASP A 172 -9.22 -27.59 11.44
CA ASP A 172 -7.88 -28.14 11.25
C ASP A 172 -6.87 -27.00 11.22
N VAL A 173 -7.17 -25.91 10.53
CA VAL A 173 -6.35 -24.69 10.52
C VAL A 173 -6.13 -24.16 11.95
N ALA A 174 -7.19 -24.04 12.76
CA ALA A 174 -7.11 -23.56 14.14
C ALA A 174 -6.24 -24.46 15.03
N ARG A 175 -6.28 -25.78 14.82
CA ARG A 175 -5.43 -26.74 15.55
C ARG A 175 -3.96 -26.67 15.13
N HIS A 176 -3.69 -26.47 13.84
CA HIS A 176 -2.32 -26.47 13.31
C HIS A 176 -1.61 -25.12 13.51
N PHE A 177 -2.33 -24.00 13.37
CA PHE A 177 -1.73 -22.67 13.33
C PHE A 177 -2.08 -21.78 14.52
N SER A 178 -2.85 -22.29 15.51
CA SER A 178 -3.22 -21.56 16.74
C SER A 178 -3.85 -20.19 16.46
N ILE A 179 -4.72 -20.12 15.45
CA ILE A 179 -5.33 -18.88 14.96
C ILE A 179 -6.31 -18.31 15.98
N GLN A 180 -6.27 -17.00 16.17
CA GLN A 180 -7.26 -16.32 17.00
C GLN A 180 -8.62 -16.22 16.28
N PRO A 181 -9.75 -16.38 16.99
CA PRO A 181 -11.08 -16.33 16.37
C PRO A 181 -11.37 -15.07 15.54
N ASN A 182 -10.84 -13.90 15.94
CA ASN A 182 -11.00 -12.63 15.22
C ASN A 182 -10.18 -12.50 13.94
N TRP A 183 -9.27 -13.45 13.68
CA TRP A 183 -8.54 -13.55 12.42
C TRP A 183 -9.29 -14.41 11.40
N THR A 184 -10.51 -14.82 11.72
CA THR A 184 -11.37 -15.59 10.84
C THR A 184 -12.61 -14.80 10.50
N THR A 185 -13.15 -15.00 9.30
CA THR A 185 -14.38 -14.35 8.86
C THR A 185 -15.58 -15.08 9.45
N PRO A 186 -16.36 -14.43 10.34
CA PRO A 186 -17.58 -15.04 10.85
C PRO A 186 -18.65 -15.04 9.77
N LEU A 187 -19.28 -16.19 9.58
CA LEU A 187 -20.41 -16.38 8.68
C LEU A 187 -21.72 -16.23 9.46
N GLN A 188 -22.75 -15.65 8.83
CA GLN A 188 -24.11 -15.55 9.40
C GLN A 188 -24.85 -16.90 9.39
N LYS A 189 -24.24 -17.91 9.99
CA LYS A 189 -24.75 -19.28 10.11
C LYS A 189 -24.68 -19.72 11.57
N GLY A 190 -25.32 -20.84 11.90
CA GLY A 190 -25.26 -21.42 13.24
C GLY A 190 -25.60 -20.42 14.35
N GLN A 191 -24.72 -20.27 15.33
CA GLN A 191 -24.86 -19.35 16.47
C GLN A 191 -24.77 -17.87 16.09
N PHE A 192 -24.27 -17.55 14.90
CA PHE A 192 -24.25 -16.19 14.34
C PHE A 192 -25.41 -15.93 13.37
N ALA A 193 -26.32 -16.89 13.18
CA ALA A 193 -27.49 -16.67 12.34
C ALA A 193 -28.32 -15.48 12.82
N ASN A 194 -28.80 -14.67 11.88
CA ASN A 194 -29.62 -13.47 12.14
C ASN A 194 -28.97 -12.38 13.00
N ARG A 195 -27.65 -12.43 13.25
CA ARG A 195 -26.95 -11.30 13.88
C ARG A 195 -26.72 -10.18 12.87
N VAL A 196 -27.13 -8.97 13.24
CA VAL A 196 -26.91 -7.74 12.47
C VAL A 196 -25.55 -7.11 12.81
N GLU A 197 -25.13 -7.25 14.08
CA GLU A 197 -23.87 -6.71 14.57
C GLU A 197 -22.73 -7.73 14.42
N TYR A 198 -21.52 -7.22 14.20
CA TYR A 198 -20.32 -8.04 14.16
C TYR A 198 -20.09 -8.71 15.52
N PRO A 199 -19.80 -10.03 15.60
CA PRO A 199 -19.63 -10.72 16.86
C PRO A 199 -18.47 -10.14 17.69
N SER A 200 -18.67 -10.05 19.01
CA SER A 200 -17.59 -9.66 19.94
C SER A 200 -16.49 -10.72 19.99
N MET A 201 -15.27 -10.35 20.41
CA MET A 201 -14.18 -11.32 20.56
C MET A 201 -14.53 -12.47 21.54
N VAL A 202 -15.31 -12.16 22.58
CA VAL A 202 -15.78 -13.16 23.54
C VAL A 202 -16.78 -14.13 22.89
N ASP A 203 -17.66 -13.63 22.02
CA ASP A 203 -18.57 -14.47 21.26
C ASP A 203 -17.81 -15.37 20.28
N LEU A 204 -16.87 -14.80 19.51
CA LEU A 204 -16.04 -15.55 18.56
C LEU A 204 -15.28 -16.69 19.26
N GLN A 205 -14.64 -16.39 20.40
CA GLN A 205 -13.91 -17.41 21.16
C GLN A 205 -14.83 -18.49 21.74
N ARG A 206 -16.00 -18.10 22.26
CA ARG A 206 -16.98 -19.06 22.82
C ARG A 206 -17.49 -20.02 21.74
N VAL A 207 -17.82 -19.48 20.58
CA VAL A 207 -18.31 -20.27 19.44
C VAL A 207 -17.21 -21.18 18.92
N LEU A 208 -16.00 -20.68 18.66
CA LEU A 208 -14.87 -21.50 18.21
C LEU A 208 -14.56 -22.65 19.18
N ASN A 209 -14.57 -22.40 20.49
CA ASN A 209 -14.37 -23.45 21.49
C ASN A 209 -15.47 -24.51 21.47
N THR A 210 -16.70 -24.11 21.17
CA THR A 210 -17.84 -25.03 21.04
C THR A 210 -17.70 -25.89 19.78
N ASP A 211 -17.32 -25.25 18.67
CA ASP A 211 -17.16 -25.90 17.36
C ASP A 211 -15.98 -26.86 17.33
N LEU A 212 -14.86 -26.52 17.99
CA LEU A 212 -13.70 -27.40 18.18
C LEU A 212 -14.07 -28.70 18.91
N LYS A 213 -15.00 -28.63 19.87
CA LYS A 213 -15.52 -29.81 20.61
C LYS A 213 -16.53 -30.60 19.78
N LYS A 214 -17.39 -29.91 19.03
CA LYS A 214 -18.44 -30.52 18.19
C LYS A 214 -17.88 -31.15 16.91
N GLY A 215 -16.72 -30.70 16.44
CA GLY A 215 -16.07 -31.17 15.22
C GLY A 215 -16.60 -30.52 13.93
N THR A 216 -17.43 -29.48 14.05
CA THR A 216 -17.97 -28.72 12.91
C THR A 216 -17.99 -27.23 13.23
N ALA A 217 -17.61 -26.37 12.28
CA ALA A 217 -17.55 -24.92 12.44
C ALA A 217 -18.33 -24.17 11.34
N PRO A 218 -19.66 -24.33 11.24
CA PRO A 218 -20.44 -23.64 10.21
C PRO A 218 -20.43 -22.11 10.33
N GLU A 219 -20.09 -21.58 11.50
CA GLU A 219 -19.97 -20.17 11.85
C GLU A 219 -18.72 -19.48 11.28
N PHE A 220 -17.76 -20.21 10.77
CA PHE A 220 -16.48 -19.67 10.29
C PHE A 220 -16.19 -20.06 8.85
N GLU A 221 -15.61 -19.15 8.07
CA GLU A 221 -15.13 -19.47 6.72
C GLU A 221 -14.12 -20.62 6.81
N SER A 222 -14.43 -21.70 6.11
CA SER A 222 -13.72 -22.98 6.25
C SER A 222 -13.24 -23.52 4.92
N LYS A 223 -13.61 -22.87 3.81
CA LYS A 223 -13.28 -23.31 2.46
C LYS A 223 -12.32 -22.33 1.81
N VAL A 224 -11.47 -22.89 0.94
CA VAL A 224 -10.58 -22.12 0.08
C VAL A 224 -11.45 -21.34 -0.89
N SER A 225 -11.57 -20.03 -0.65
CA SER A 225 -12.48 -19.11 -1.35
C SER A 225 -11.75 -17.95 -2.04
N TYR A 226 -10.45 -17.78 -1.76
CA TYR A 226 -9.55 -16.83 -2.44
C TYR A 226 -9.28 -17.30 -3.88
N PRO A 227 -8.81 -16.42 -4.80
CA PRO A 227 -8.82 -16.70 -6.24
C PRO A 227 -8.33 -18.11 -6.55
N ALA A 228 -9.01 -18.80 -7.47
CA ALA A 228 -8.73 -20.20 -7.71
C ALA A 228 -7.21 -20.44 -7.91
N LEU A 229 -6.69 -21.46 -7.22
CA LEU A 229 -5.28 -21.86 -7.23
C LEU A 229 -4.30 -20.86 -6.58
N SER A 230 -4.78 -19.87 -5.82
CA SER A 230 -3.94 -18.92 -5.05
C SER A 230 -2.89 -19.61 -4.18
N PHE A 231 -3.30 -20.70 -3.52
CA PHE A 231 -2.45 -21.53 -2.65
C PHE A 231 -1.24 -22.14 -3.38
N LEU A 232 -1.23 -22.22 -4.72
CA LEU A 232 -0.07 -22.71 -5.47
C LEU A 232 1.18 -21.86 -5.24
N THR A 233 0.99 -20.56 -4.98
CA THR A 233 2.10 -19.66 -4.64
C THR A 233 2.77 -20.02 -3.31
N LEU A 234 2.05 -20.72 -2.44
CA LEU A 234 2.50 -21.13 -1.10
C LEU A 234 3.06 -22.56 -1.06
N VAL A 235 2.89 -23.34 -2.14
CA VAL A 235 3.38 -24.73 -2.22
C VAL A 235 4.90 -24.84 -1.99
N PRO A 236 5.77 -23.97 -2.53
CA PRO A 236 7.20 -24.04 -2.24
C PRO A 236 7.51 -23.86 -0.74
N PHE A 237 6.82 -22.92 -0.09
CA PHE A 237 6.96 -22.63 1.34
C PHE A 237 6.53 -23.82 2.21
N ALA A 238 5.36 -24.39 1.88
CA ALA A 238 4.86 -25.61 2.52
C ALA A 238 5.80 -26.81 2.31
N TYR A 239 6.38 -26.95 1.12
CA TYR A 239 7.29 -28.03 0.79
C TYR A 239 8.60 -27.97 1.60
N PHE A 240 9.15 -26.78 1.82
CA PHE A 240 10.34 -26.58 2.66
C PHE A 240 10.04 -26.48 4.15
N ASN A 241 8.77 -26.60 4.55
CA ASN A 241 8.30 -26.41 5.93
C ASN A 241 8.67 -25.04 6.52
N ASP A 242 8.77 -24.03 5.66
CA ASP A 242 8.97 -22.62 6.02
C ASP A 242 7.77 -21.82 5.50
N MET A 243 6.79 -21.62 6.37
CA MET A 243 5.54 -20.94 6.03
C MET A 243 5.64 -19.42 6.11
N ASN A 244 6.85 -18.86 6.27
CA ASN A 244 7.01 -17.43 6.32
C ASN A 244 6.99 -16.84 4.90
N VAL A 245 5.85 -16.27 4.55
CA VAL A 245 5.60 -15.65 3.23
C VAL A 245 6.00 -14.17 3.17
N VAL A 246 6.33 -13.55 4.32
CA VAL A 246 6.67 -12.13 4.39
C VAL A 246 7.88 -11.78 3.51
N PRO A 247 8.98 -12.56 3.46
CA PRO A 247 10.09 -12.28 2.55
C PRO A 247 9.68 -12.25 1.07
N PHE A 248 8.76 -13.12 0.67
CA PHE A 248 8.26 -13.19 -0.70
C PHE A 248 7.39 -11.98 -1.06
N TYR A 249 6.50 -11.55 -0.18
CA TYR A 249 5.69 -10.36 -0.40
C TYR A 249 6.52 -9.08 -0.31
N LEU A 250 7.51 -9.03 0.59
CA LEU A 250 8.49 -7.94 0.64
C LEU A 250 9.24 -7.82 -0.68
N LEU A 251 9.73 -8.94 -1.22
CA LEU A 251 10.38 -8.95 -2.53
C LEU A 251 9.43 -8.52 -3.64
N SER A 252 8.18 -8.98 -3.62
CA SER A 252 7.15 -8.59 -4.59
C SER A 252 6.89 -7.08 -4.57
N TYR A 253 6.82 -6.48 -3.38
CA TYR A 253 6.61 -5.04 -3.26
C TYR A 253 7.85 -4.23 -3.65
N LEU A 254 9.05 -4.68 -3.28
CA LEU A 254 10.30 -4.07 -3.75
C LEU A 254 10.42 -4.15 -5.29
N LEU A 255 9.98 -5.24 -5.90
CA LEU A 255 9.95 -5.38 -7.35
C LEU A 255 8.94 -4.42 -7.99
N LEU A 256 7.76 -4.20 -7.39
CA LEU A 256 6.82 -3.16 -7.82
C LEU A 256 7.46 -1.76 -7.80
N ILE A 257 8.17 -1.41 -6.73
CA ILE A 257 8.90 -0.13 -6.62
C ILE A 257 10.00 -0.03 -7.69
N TYR A 258 10.74 -1.12 -7.91
CA TYR A 258 11.80 -1.17 -8.92
C TYR A 258 11.25 -1.05 -10.35
N ILE A 259 10.15 -1.73 -10.67
CA ILE A 259 9.46 -1.62 -11.95
C ILE A 259 8.99 -0.18 -12.16
N ALA A 260 8.34 0.42 -11.16
CA ALA A 260 7.91 1.81 -11.23
C ALA A 260 9.11 2.75 -11.50
N TRP A 261 10.22 2.58 -10.78
CA TRP A 261 11.46 3.34 -11.00
C TRP A 261 12.02 3.21 -12.42
N LYS A 262 11.94 2.03 -13.02
CA LYS A 262 12.44 1.78 -14.38
C LYS A 262 11.51 2.33 -15.47
N VAL A 263 10.20 2.27 -15.26
CA VAL A 263 9.19 2.70 -16.25
C VAL A 263 9.00 4.21 -16.26
N VAL A 264 9.14 4.89 -15.11
CA VAL A 264 9.00 6.36 -15.06
C VAL A 264 10.18 7.08 -15.71
N ARG A 265 9.93 8.31 -16.17
CA ARG A 265 10.98 9.21 -16.66
C ARG A 265 12.04 9.48 -15.57
N PRO A 266 13.32 9.67 -15.92
CA PRO A 266 14.40 9.87 -14.95
C PRO A 266 14.12 10.95 -13.91
N GLU A 267 13.45 12.04 -14.29
CA GLU A 267 13.12 13.19 -13.42
C GLU A 267 12.00 12.87 -12.42
N MET A 268 11.25 11.79 -12.65
CA MET A 268 10.17 11.31 -11.78
C MET A 268 10.60 10.14 -10.89
N ARG A 269 11.83 9.64 -11.04
CA ARG A 269 12.33 8.48 -10.28
C ARG A 269 12.29 8.70 -8.77
N ILE A 270 12.72 9.86 -8.30
CA ILE A 270 12.66 10.16 -6.85
C ILE A 270 11.22 10.20 -6.33
N TRP A 271 10.26 10.63 -7.16
CA TRP A 271 8.83 10.58 -6.83
C TRP A 271 8.34 9.13 -6.73
N ALA A 272 8.78 8.24 -7.62
CA ALA A 272 8.43 6.82 -7.56
C ALA A 272 8.95 6.17 -6.26
N LEU A 273 10.19 6.44 -5.84
CA LEU A 273 10.68 5.96 -4.53
C LEU A 273 9.89 6.57 -3.39
N LEU A 274 9.64 7.88 -3.43
CA LEU A 274 8.87 8.56 -2.38
C LEU A 274 7.48 7.94 -2.24
N PHE A 275 6.80 7.64 -3.35
CA PHE A 275 5.50 6.96 -3.32
C PHE A 275 5.58 5.53 -2.82
N GLY A 276 6.57 4.76 -3.29
CA GLY A 276 6.78 3.39 -2.81
C GLY A 276 7.00 3.35 -1.29
N MET A 277 7.83 4.25 -0.77
CA MET A 277 8.09 4.32 0.66
C MET A 277 6.92 4.93 1.45
N ALA A 278 6.25 5.97 0.96
CA ALA A 278 5.14 6.60 1.67
C ALA A 278 3.81 5.82 1.60
N ASN A 279 3.72 4.75 0.82
CA ASN A 279 2.51 3.95 0.72
C ASN A 279 2.39 2.98 1.90
N VAL A 280 1.99 3.52 3.06
CA VAL A 280 1.86 2.79 4.32
C VAL A 280 0.90 1.61 4.20
N SER A 281 -0.20 1.72 3.44
CA SER A 281 -1.15 0.62 3.24
C SER A 281 -0.53 -0.61 2.57
N MET A 282 0.34 -0.41 1.57
CA MET A 282 1.07 -1.52 0.94
C MET A 282 2.10 -2.15 1.88
N TRP A 283 2.79 -1.33 2.68
CA TRP A 283 3.71 -1.83 3.71
C TRP A 283 2.99 -2.61 4.82
N SER A 284 1.87 -2.09 5.31
CA SER A 284 0.99 -2.74 6.28
C SER A 284 0.48 -4.09 5.75
N SER A 285 0.02 -4.11 4.49
CA SER A 285 -0.40 -5.34 3.81
C SER A 285 0.73 -6.35 3.63
N THR A 286 1.95 -5.88 3.34
CA THR A 286 3.14 -6.74 3.25
C THR A 286 3.48 -7.37 4.61
N ALA A 287 3.45 -6.57 5.69
CA ALA A 287 3.68 -7.03 7.05
C ALA A 287 2.59 -8.01 7.52
N GLY A 288 1.34 -7.77 7.12
CA GLY A 288 0.19 -8.65 7.39
C GLY A 288 0.14 -9.92 6.54
N ALA A 289 1.15 -10.16 5.70
CA ALA A 289 1.22 -11.30 4.80
C ALA A 289 0.00 -11.41 3.85
N ASN A 290 -0.50 -10.28 3.35
CA ASN A 290 -1.63 -10.22 2.43
C ASN A 290 -1.18 -10.54 0.99
N LEU A 291 -1.86 -11.50 0.37
CA LEU A 291 -1.57 -11.98 -0.98
C LEU A 291 -1.80 -10.90 -2.07
N ASP A 292 -2.58 -9.86 -1.77
CA ASP A 292 -2.89 -8.74 -2.67
C ASP A 292 -1.65 -8.04 -3.25
N ILE A 293 -0.54 -8.04 -2.51
CA ILE A 293 0.73 -7.46 -2.98
C ILE A 293 1.25 -8.22 -4.20
N PHE A 294 1.20 -9.55 -4.16
CA PHE A 294 1.62 -10.39 -5.27
C PHE A 294 0.67 -10.25 -6.46
N TYR A 295 -0.64 -10.22 -6.22
CA TYR A 295 -1.62 -9.98 -7.30
C TYR A 295 -1.45 -8.62 -7.96
N THR A 296 -1.18 -7.58 -7.17
CA THR A 296 -0.88 -6.24 -7.70
C THR A 296 0.34 -6.26 -8.61
N LEU A 297 1.40 -6.99 -8.23
CA LEU A 297 2.57 -7.19 -9.07
C LEU A 297 2.21 -7.87 -10.39
N LEU A 298 1.44 -8.97 -10.35
CA LEU A 298 1.00 -9.68 -11.53
C LEU A 298 0.19 -8.78 -12.46
N ILE A 299 -0.80 -8.05 -11.94
CA ILE A 299 -1.64 -7.13 -12.73
C ILE A 299 -0.79 -6.02 -13.38
N VAL A 300 0.21 -5.47 -12.67
CA VAL A 300 1.14 -4.49 -13.24
C VAL A 300 1.96 -5.11 -14.37
N LEU A 301 2.43 -6.35 -14.22
CA LEU A 301 3.15 -7.06 -15.27
C LEU A 301 2.26 -7.34 -16.48
N VAL A 302 1.01 -7.76 -16.28
CA VAL A 302 0.00 -7.94 -17.35
C VAL A 302 -0.15 -6.65 -18.15
N TRP A 303 -0.31 -5.52 -17.46
CA TRP A 303 -0.47 -4.21 -18.10
C TRP A 303 0.77 -3.78 -18.89
N LEU A 304 1.97 -3.96 -18.34
CA LEU A 304 3.22 -3.61 -19.01
C LEU A 304 3.54 -4.54 -20.19
N LEU A 305 3.06 -5.77 -20.15
CA LEU A 305 3.27 -6.79 -21.18
C LEU A 305 2.06 -6.96 -22.10
N ARG A 306 1.08 -6.04 -22.07
CA ARG A 306 -0.18 -6.14 -22.83
C ARG A 306 -0.01 -6.39 -24.33
N ASP A 307 1.09 -5.91 -24.92
CA ASP A 307 1.38 -6.09 -26.34
C ASP A 307 1.96 -7.50 -26.64
N LYS A 308 2.40 -8.24 -25.61
CA LYS A 308 2.91 -9.62 -25.68
C LYS A 308 1.85 -10.60 -25.19
N ARG A 309 0.92 -10.97 -26.08
CA ARG A 309 -0.26 -11.81 -25.80
C ARG A 309 -0.01 -12.97 -24.82
N TRP A 310 0.97 -13.82 -25.08
CA TRP A 310 1.27 -14.99 -24.24
C TRP A 310 1.83 -14.64 -22.86
N SER A 311 2.75 -13.69 -22.78
CA SER A 311 3.32 -13.28 -21.49
C SER A 311 2.26 -12.57 -20.64
N SER A 312 1.43 -11.73 -21.24
CA SER A 312 0.32 -11.06 -20.56
C SER A 312 -0.70 -12.07 -20.04
N ALA A 313 -1.09 -13.05 -20.87
CA ALA A 313 -1.99 -14.13 -20.44
C ALA A 313 -1.42 -14.94 -19.27
N LEU A 314 -0.15 -15.36 -19.35
CA LEU A 314 0.49 -16.13 -18.28
C LEU A 314 0.43 -15.44 -16.90
N PHE A 315 0.65 -14.12 -16.86
CA PHE A 315 0.58 -13.36 -15.61
C PHE A 315 -0.85 -13.04 -15.16
N LEU A 316 -1.84 -13.13 -16.05
CA LEU A 316 -3.24 -12.95 -15.70
C LEU A 316 -3.83 -14.21 -15.03
N GLY A 317 -3.26 -15.38 -15.33
CA GLY A 317 -3.79 -16.70 -14.95
C GLY A 317 -4.64 -17.32 -16.05
#